data_AF-A0A959P3H9-F1
#
_entry.id   AF-A0A959P3H9-F1
#
_cell.length_a   1.000
_cell.length_b   1.000
_cell.length_c   1.000
_cell.angle_alpha   90.00
_cell.angle_beta   90.00
_cell.angle_gamma   90.00
#
_symmetry.space_group_name_H-M   'P 1'
#
loop_
_entity.id
_entity.type
_entity.pdbx_description
1 polymer ?
#
loop_
_entity_poly.entity_id
_entity_poly.type
_entity_poly.pdbx_seq_one_letter_code
_entity_poly.pdbx_strand_id
1 'polypeptide(L)' 'IQTGKTDRFPIVFMGKEFWEPLLDWIKEYQLKNGYISEKDLDLFSITDDPKEAAQIIYDFHKGKKLTPNF' A
#
# COMPACT_ATOMS: atom_id res chain seq x y z
N ILE A 1 1.73 0.79 12.07
CA ILE A 1 0.40 1.12 11.49
C ILE A 1 -0.78 0.96 12.48
N GLN A 2 -0.55 0.78 13.79
CA GLN A 2 -1.64 0.59 14.79
C GLN A 2 -1.50 1.47 16.06
N THR A 3 -0.72 2.56 16.02
CA THR A 3 -0.47 3.43 17.20
C THR A 3 -0.45 4.93 16.91
N GLY A 4 -1.07 5.37 15.81
CA GLY A 4 -1.25 6.81 15.51
C GLY A 4 0.03 7.65 15.37
N LYS A 5 1.21 7.01 15.30
CA LYS A 5 2.54 7.67 15.31
C LYS A 5 3.31 7.55 13.99
N THR A 6 2.71 7.06 12.93
CA THR A 6 3.44 6.77 11.69
C THR A 6 2.67 7.30 10.51
N ASP A 7 3.31 8.20 9.76
CA ASP A 7 2.81 8.67 8.48
C ASP A 7 2.41 7.49 7.59
N ARG A 8 1.35 7.67 6.80
CA ARG A 8 0.99 6.67 5.78
C ARG A 8 2.17 6.59 4.79
N PHE A 9 2.62 5.38 4.46
CA PHE A 9 3.66 5.12 3.45
C PHE A 9 3.07 4.27 2.33
N PRO A 10 3.45 4.50 1.06
CA PRO A 10 2.99 3.69 -0.05
C PRO A 10 3.74 2.34 -0.02
N ILE A 11 3.01 1.23 -0.11
CA ILE A 11 3.59 -0.11 -0.21
C ILE A 11 3.31 -0.63 -1.62
N VAL A 12 4.38 -0.82 -2.41
CA VAL A 12 4.28 -1.37 -3.76
C VAL A 12 4.87 -2.77 -3.78
N PHE A 13 4.04 -3.75 -4.12
CA PHE A 13 4.46 -5.13 -4.36
C PHE A 13 4.82 -5.34 -5.82
N MET A 14 5.96 -5.99 -6.05
CA MET A 14 6.44 -6.37 -7.38
C MET A 14 6.16 -7.85 -7.64
N GLY A 15 5.62 -8.20 -8.80
CA GLY A 15 5.30 -9.57 -9.17
C GLY A 15 3.85 -9.94 -8.87
N LYS A 16 2.92 -9.55 -9.76
CA LYS A 16 1.47 -9.73 -9.59
C LYS A 16 1.09 -11.16 -9.31
N GLU A 17 1.57 -12.09 -10.11
CA GLU A 17 1.24 -13.52 -9.99
C GLU A 17 1.54 -14.08 -8.59
N PHE A 18 2.59 -13.59 -7.93
CA PHE A 18 2.97 -14.05 -6.60
C PHE A 18 2.10 -13.45 -5.49
N TRP A 19 1.79 -12.15 -5.59
CA TRP A 19 1.13 -11.39 -4.53
C TRP A 19 -0.40 -11.31 -4.67
N GLU A 20 -0.94 -11.57 -5.86
CA GLU A 20 -2.38 -11.55 -6.14
C GLU A 20 -3.18 -12.52 -5.25
N PRO A 21 -2.78 -13.81 -5.08
CA PRO A 21 -3.49 -14.73 -4.18
C PRO A 21 -3.51 -14.26 -2.72
N LEU A 22 -2.45 -13.58 -2.27
CA LEU A 22 -2.38 -13.05 -0.90
C LEU A 22 -3.33 -11.86 -0.73
N LEU A 23 -3.38 -10.95 -1.70
CA LEU A 23 -4.31 -9.82 -1.64
C LEU A 23 -5.76 -10.28 -1.68
N ASP A 24 -6.06 -11.30 -2.49
CA ASP A 24 -7.40 -11.87 -2.54
C ASP A 24 -7.79 -12.46 -1.19
N TRP A 25 -6.89 -13.20 -0.54
CA TRP A 25 -7.12 -13.70 0.83
C TRP A 25 -7.35 -12.56 1.85
N ILE A 26 -6.58 -11.47 1.76
CA ILE A 26 -6.75 -10.30 2.63
C ILE A 26 -8.14 -9.66 2.41
N LYS A 27 -8.56 -9.47 1.16
CA LYS A 27 -9.89 -8.92 0.84
C LYS A 27 -11.02 -9.85 1.27
N GLU A 28 -10.87 -11.14 1.07
CA GLU A 28 -11.92 -12.10 1.40
C GLU A 28 -12.05 -12.34 2.90
N TYR A 29 -10.95 -12.34 3.64
CA TYR A 29 -10.96 -12.70 5.06
C TYR A 29 -10.79 -11.50 5.98
N GLN A 30 -9.77 -10.67 5.76
CA GLN A 30 -9.48 -9.55 6.68
C GLN A 30 -10.48 -8.40 6.51
N LEU A 31 -10.85 -8.05 5.27
CA LEU A 31 -11.82 -6.98 5.01
C LEU A 31 -13.24 -7.41 5.41
N LYS A 32 -13.69 -8.62 5.02
CA LYS A 32 -15.04 -9.11 5.40
C LYS A 32 -15.24 -9.24 6.91
N ASN A 33 -14.20 -9.64 7.65
CA ASN A 33 -14.27 -9.75 9.10
C ASN A 33 -14.03 -8.41 9.83
N GLY A 34 -13.82 -7.31 9.09
CA GLY A 34 -13.63 -5.97 9.65
C GLY A 34 -12.31 -5.76 10.39
N TYR A 35 -11.29 -6.60 10.13
CA TYR A 35 -9.97 -6.45 10.73
C TYR A 35 -9.14 -5.32 10.09
N ILE A 36 -9.47 -4.97 8.85
CA ILE A 36 -8.90 -3.82 8.13
C ILE A 36 -10.03 -2.98 7.54
N SER A 37 -9.79 -1.68 7.35
CA SER A 37 -10.70 -0.83 6.60
C SER A 37 -10.40 -0.89 5.11
N GLU A 38 -11.38 -0.60 4.27
CA GLU A 38 -11.20 -0.52 2.82
C GLU A 38 -10.12 0.51 2.44
N LYS A 39 -10.02 1.59 3.22
CA LYS A 39 -8.99 2.63 3.05
C LYS A 39 -7.57 2.16 3.35
N ASP A 40 -7.41 1.05 4.06
CA ASP A 40 -6.09 0.44 4.28
C ASP A 40 -5.64 -0.34 3.03
N LEU A 41 -6.58 -0.81 2.19
CA LEU A 41 -6.25 -1.45 0.92
C LEU A 41 -5.65 -0.47 -0.08
N ASP A 42 -6.04 0.80 -0.03
CA ASP A 42 -5.48 1.88 -0.86
C ASP A 42 -3.99 2.14 -0.58
N LEU A 43 -3.43 1.60 0.52
CA LEU A 43 -2.00 1.71 0.83
C LEU A 43 -1.15 0.68 0.07
N PHE A 44 -1.79 -0.36 -0.47
CA PHE A 44 -1.11 -1.43 -1.19
C PHE A 44 -1.35 -1.28 -2.68
N SER A 45 -0.29 -1.32 -3.47
CA SER A 45 -0.37 -1.38 -4.92
C SER A 45 0.45 -2.56 -5.41
N ILE A 46 -0.01 -3.25 -6.45
CA ILE A 46 0.76 -4.32 -7.09
C ILE A 46 1.04 -3.93 -8.53
N THR A 47 2.29 -3.98 -8.93
CA THR A 47 2.71 -3.76 -10.31
C THR A 47 3.85 -4.70 -10.69
N ASP A 48 3.99 -4.98 -11.99
CA ASP A 48 5.15 -5.68 -12.55
C ASP A 48 6.12 -4.70 -13.22
N ASP A 49 5.72 -3.44 -13.39
CA ASP A 49 6.53 -2.40 -14.00
C ASP A 49 7.19 -1.53 -12.93
N PRO A 50 8.54 -1.52 -12.85
CA PRO A 50 9.27 -0.62 -11.96
C PRO A 50 8.95 0.86 -12.19
N LYS A 51 8.56 1.27 -13.41
CA LYS A 51 8.17 2.66 -13.70
C LYS A 51 6.84 3.01 -13.06
N GLU A 52 5.86 2.11 -13.13
CA GLU A 52 4.57 2.28 -12.46
C GLU A 52 4.77 2.32 -10.94
N ALA A 53 5.64 1.46 -10.39
CA ALA A 53 5.99 1.50 -8.97
C ALA A 53 6.57 2.86 -8.55
N ALA A 54 7.54 3.37 -9.32
CA ALA A 54 8.12 4.69 -9.07
C ALA A 54 7.09 5.82 -9.18
N GLN A 55 6.16 5.73 -10.13
CA GLN A 55 5.09 6.70 -10.31
C GLN A 55 4.12 6.70 -9.11
N ILE A 56 3.73 5.53 -8.61
CA ILE A 56 2.86 5.39 -7.43
C ILE A 56 3.51 6.02 -6.19
N ILE A 57 4.80 5.75 -5.97
CA ILE A 57 5.56 6.36 -4.87
C ILE A 57 5.64 7.88 -5.06
N TYR A 58 5.96 8.34 -6.28
CA TYR A 58 6.06 9.75 -6.60
C TYR A 58 4.74 10.48 -6.34
N ASP A 59 3.62 9.97 -6.84
CA ASP A 59 2.30 10.57 -6.68
C ASP A 59 1.83 10.56 -5.22
N PHE A 60 2.18 9.54 -4.45
CA PHE A 60 1.91 9.50 -3.02
C PHE A 60 2.63 10.62 -2.23
N HIS A 61 3.86 10.96 -2.65
CA HIS A 61 4.63 12.05 -2.06
C HIS A 61 4.31 13.42 -2.66
N LYS A 62 3.67 13.47 -3.83
CA LYS A 62 3.30 14.70 -4.53
C LYS A 62 2.22 15.44 -3.75
N GLY A 63 2.63 16.45 -2.99
CA GLY A 63 1.76 17.27 -2.13
C GLY A 63 2.03 17.12 -0.63
N LYS A 64 2.88 16.18 -0.22
CA LYS A 64 3.43 16.11 1.14
C LYS A 64 4.85 16.69 1.12
N LYS A 65 5.14 17.69 1.97
CA LYS A 65 6.53 18.12 2.20
C LYS A 65 7.31 16.87 2.62
N LEU A 66 8.32 16.48 1.84
CA LEU A 66 9.31 15.49 2.25
C LEU A 66 10.02 16.03 3.49
N THR A 67 9.54 15.65 4.67
CA THR A 67 10.26 15.89 5.92
C THR A 67 11.28 14.77 6.06
N PRO A 68 12.58 15.09 6.16
CA PRO A 68 13.59 14.09 6.41
C PRO A 68 13.29 13.36 7.74
N ASN A 69 13.35 12.02 7.73
CA ASN A 69 13.40 11.23 8.96
C ASN A 69 14.82 11.35 9.52
N PHE A 70 15.09 12.39 10.32
CA PHE A 70 16.26 12.47 11.20
C PHE A 70 15.78 12.50 12.66
#